data_AF-X1S1P6-F1
#
_entry.id   AF-X1S1P6-F1
#
_cell.length_a   1.000
_cell.length_b   1.000
_cell.length_c   1.000
_cell.angle_alpha   90.00
_cell.angle_beta   90.00
_cell.angle_gamma   90.00
#
_symmetry.space_group_name_H-M   'P 1'
#
loop_
_entity.id
_entity.type
_entity.pdbx_description
1 polymer ?
#
loop_
_entity_poly.entity_id
_entity_poly.type
_entity_poly.pdbx_seq_one_letter_code
_entity_poly.pdbx_strand_id
1 'polypeptide(L)'
;AINAALGSAVSVITALARDRFIPKKIQETKKRPDMPALGLLITIILVVLFVLFAGIGFTAEITNFIYFVGLAFVNFAAVKLRRTRKELDRPFKAPFFPFLPIFLSICFLVFAVILGVIISIEALILGLIIFIIGIAFHLLTIADKSSINLTLTGIKFFFLSVLGMFIWVINNFSDVNPILILINRILIGVCAFTIGTVVLDLMPLRELAYYYVKKMDKGKVAINIGNAQIIDLGKKRSKIIHLINLVIAIIQFIACGIIFSIVYFLFNNLLSIQDIILIIGPSVTY
;
A
#
# COMPACT_ATOMS: atom_id res chain seq x y z
N ALA A 1 -26.52 -7.43 -18.68
CA ALA A 1 -25.26 -7.56 -17.92
C ALA A 1 -24.79 -6.23 -17.32
N ILE A 2 -24.56 -5.19 -18.13
CA ILE A 2 -23.94 -3.92 -17.69
C ILE A 2 -24.74 -3.20 -16.59
N ASN A 3 -26.06 -3.05 -16.73
CA ASN A 3 -26.90 -2.38 -15.72
C ASN A 3 -26.82 -3.05 -14.34
N ALA A 4 -26.73 -4.38 -14.29
CA ALA A 4 -26.59 -5.12 -13.04
C ALA A 4 -25.19 -4.93 -12.41
N ALA A 5 -24.14 -4.93 -13.23
CA ALA A 5 -22.77 -4.69 -12.77
C ALA A 5 -22.61 -3.29 -12.16
N LEU A 6 -23.20 -2.26 -12.79
CA LEU A 6 -23.22 -0.90 -12.25
C LEU A 6 -23.96 -0.84 -10.91
N GLY A 7 -25.13 -1.47 -10.80
CA GLY A 7 -25.87 -1.55 -9.53
C GLY A 7 -25.07 -2.22 -8.41
N SER A 8 -24.37 -3.31 -8.71
CA SER A 8 -23.49 -4.00 -7.76
C SER A 8 -22.32 -3.12 -7.31
N ALA A 9 -21.63 -2.45 -8.24
CA ALA A 9 -20.50 -1.57 -7.92
C ALA A 9 -20.91 -0.40 -7.00
N VAL A 10 -22.06 0.22 -7.28
CA VAL A 10 -22.62 1.29 -6.45
C VAL A 10 -22.97 0.79 -5.05
N SER A 11 -23.47 -0.43 -4.92
CA SER A 11 -23.77 -1.06 -3.62
C SER A 11 -22.51 -1.28 -2.78
N VAL A 12 -21.38 -1.63 -3.41
CA VAL A 12 -20.10 -1.77 -2.72
C VAL A 12 -19.59 -0.43 -2.21
N ILE A 13 -19.59 0.61 -3.04
CA ILE A 13 -19.13 1.96 -2.63
C ILE A 13 -19.98 2.51 -1.48
N THR A 14 -21.29 2.29 -1.52
CA THR A 14 -22.19 2.74 -0.46
C THR A 14 -22.06 1.94 0.82
N ALA A 15 -21.80 0.63 0.75
CA ALA A 15 -21.44 -0.16 1.92
C ALA A 15 -20.14 0.35 2.57
N LEU A 16 -19.12 0.68 1.77
CA LEU A 16 -17.86 1.25 2.27
C LEU A 16 -18.06 2.62 2.94
N ALA A 17 -18.93 3.46 2.39
CA ALA A 17 -19.29 4.73 3.02
C ALA A 17 -20.07 4.55 4.34
N ARG A 18 -20.86 3.46 4.47
CA ARG A 18 -21.62 3.12 5.69
C ARG A 18 -20.67 2.75 6.82
N ASP A 19 -19.69 1.95 6.46
CA ASP A 19 -18.67 1.42 7.35
C ASP A 19 -17.58 2.46 7.66
N ARG A 20 -17.77 3.71 7.20
CA ARG A 20 -16.89 4.89 7.41
C ARG A 20 -15.49 4.74 6.83
N PHE A 21 -15.28 3.81 5.91
CA PHE A 21 -14.06 3.74 5.11
C PHE A 21 -13.96 4.94 4.16
N ILE A 22 -15.08 5.44 3.65
CA ILE A 22 -15.13 6.58 2.71
C ILE A 22 -16.05 7.67 3.29
N PRO A 23 -15.88 8.98 2.96
CA PRO A 23 -16.73 10.03 3.51
C PRO A 23 -18.23 9.75 3.39
N LYS A 24 -18.94 9.92 4.51
CA LYS A 24 -20.40 9.70 4.62
C LYS A 24 -21.24 10.47 3.61
N LYS A 25 -20.71 11.59 3.08
CA LYS A 25 -21.35 12.40 2.04
C LYS A 25 -21.78 11.59 0.82
N ILE A 26 -21.10 10.48 0.51
CA ILE A 26 -21.48 9.61 -0.62
C ILE A 26 -22.87 8.98 -0.43
N GLN A 27 -23.33 8.80 0.81
CA GLN A 27 -24.67 8.30 1.13
C GLN A 27 -25.73 9.39 1.15
N GLU A 28 -25.34 10.66 1.28
CA GLU A 28 -26.27 11.78 1.46
C GLU A 28 -26.96 12.11 0.13
N THR A 29 -28.09 11.47 -0.14
CA THR A 29 -28.95 11.82 -1.28
C THR A 29 -30.30 12.34 -0.77
N LYS A 30 -30.53 13.65 -0.88
CA LYS A 30 -31.75 14.34 -0.40
C LYS A 30 -33.04 13.96 -1.15
N LYS A 31 -32.96 13.41 -2.37
CA LYS A 31 -34.12 13.27 -3.28
C LYS A 31 -34.62 11.83 -3.49
N ARG A 32 -33.76 10.81 -3.39
CA ARG A 32 -34.12 9.38 -3.53
C ARG A 32 -33.18 8.53 -2.67
N PRO A 33 -33.65 7.96 -1.54
CA PRO A 33 -32.80 7.16 -0.65
C PRO A 33 -32.32 5.85 -1.30
N ASP A 34 -33.04 5.35 -2.30
CA ASP A 34 -32.74 4.05 -2.95
C ASP A 34 -31.63 4.14 -4.01
N MET A 35 -31.19 5.34 -4.38
CA MET A 35 -30.20 5.54 -5.43
C MET A 35 -29.13 6.57 -5.03
N PRO A 36 -27.97 6.13 -4.52
CA PRO A 36 -26.89 7.01 -4.10
C PRO A 36 -26.22 7.64 -5.33
N ALA A 37 -26.68 8.83 -5.71
CA ALA A 37 -26.28 9.50 -6.95
C ALA A 37 -24.75 9.75 -7.02
N LEU A 38 -24.12 10.07 -5.89
CA LEU A 38 -22.67 10.27 -5.80
C LEU A 38 -21.90 8.96 -5.99
N GLY A 39 -22.39 7.84 -5.44
CA GLY A 39 -21.79 6.52 -5.64
C GLY A 39 -21.84 6.09 -7.10
N LEU A 40 -22.95 6.35 -7.79
CA LEU A 40 -23.08 6.12 -9.22
C LEU A 40 -22.12 6.99 -10.03
N LEU A 41 -22.05 8.29 -9.73
CA LEU A 41 -21.16 9.21 -10.44
C LEU A 41 -19.68 8.77 -10.33
N ILE A 42 -19.23 8.40 -9.13
CA ILE A 42 -17.87 7.88 -8.90
C ILE A 42 -17.64 6.61 -9.72
N THR A 43 -18.60 5.68 -9.72
CA THR A 43 -18.51 4.44 -10.48
C THR A 43 -18.38 4.72 -11.98
N ILE A 44 -19.19 5.64 -12.52
CA ILE A 44 -19.15 6.02 -13.93
C ILE A 44 -17.80 6.63 -14.29
N ILE A 45 -17.27 7.54 -13.46
CA ILE A 45 -15.95 8.15 -13.69
C ILE A 45 -14.87 7.07 -13.74
N LEU A 46 -14.87 6.12 -12.80
CA LEU A 46 -13.90 5.03 -12.78
C LEU A 46 -14.02 4.14 -14.03
N VAL A 47 -15.24 3.76 -14.42
CA VAL A 47 -15.47 2.96 -15.62
C VAL A 47 -14.98 3.68 -16.88
N VAL A 48 -15.30 4.97 -17.03
CA VAL A 48 -14.83 5.78 -18.18
C VAL A 48 -13.30 5.87 -18.19
N LEU A 49 -12.67 6.05 -17.03
CA LEU A 49 -11.21 6.04 -16.92
C LEU A 49 -10.63 4.70 -17.43
N PHE A 50 -11.15 3.57 -16.96
CA PHE A 50 -10.67 2.27 -17.43
C PHE A 50 -10.93 2.07 -18.93
N VAL A 51 -12.08 2.50 -19.46
CA VAL A 51 -12.37 2.38 -20.89
C VAL A 51 -11.44 3.24 -21.76
N LEU A 52 -11.05 4.43 -21.29
CA LEU A 52 -10.17 5.34 -22.04
C LEU A 52 -8.69 4.93 -21.98
N PHE A 53 -8.23 4.42 -20.84
CA PHE A 53 -6.81 4.15 -20.59
C PHE A 53 -6.44 2.68 -20.69
N ALA A 54 -7.37 1.75 -20.49
CA ALA A 54 -7.12 0.32 -20.50
C ALA A 54 -7.85 -0.37 -21.66
N GLY A 55 -7.11 -1.15 -22.45
CA GLY A 55 -7.70 -2.01 -23.47
C GLY A 55 -8.65 -3.05 -22.87
N ILE A 56 -9.58 -3.57 -23.67
CA ILE A 56 -10.60 -4.53 -23.23
C ILE A 56 -9.95 -5.82 -22.68
N GLY A 57 -8.91 -6.33 -23.36
CA GLY A 57 -8.17 -7.52 -22.92
C GLY A 57 -7.46 -7.32 -21.57
N PHE A 58 -6.69 -6.24 -21.47
CA PHE A 58 -5.98 -5.87 -20.25
C PHE A 58 -6.92 -5.67 -19.05
N THR A 59 -8.05 -4.99 -19.27
CA THR A 59 -9.07 -4.79 -18.23
C THR A 59 -9.66 -6.11 -17.74
N ALA A 60 -9.90 -7.06 -18.66
CA ALA A 60 -10.41 -8.38 -18.30
C ALA A 60 -9.40 -9.17 -17.46
N GLU A 61 -8.12 -9.12 -17.82
CA GLU A 61 -7.03 -9.80 -17.10
C GLU A 61 -6.86 -9.26 -15.68
N ILE A 62 -6.83 -7.92 -15.52
CA ILE A 62 -6.77 -7.28 -14.19
C ILE A 62 -7.99 -7.66 -13.35
N THR A 63 -9.18 -7.65 -13.97
CA THR A 63 -10.42 -7.99 -13.28
C THR A 63 -10.38 -9.43 -12.77
N ASN A 64 -9.94 -10.38 -13.61
CA ASN A 64 -9.79 -11.78 -13.23
C ASN A 64 -8.78 -11.96 -12.09
N PHE A 65 -7.65 -11.26 -12.14
CA PHE A 65 -6.65 -11.28 -11.06
C PHE A 65 -7.27 -10.81 -9.74
N ILE A 66 -7.90 -9.64 -9.72
CA ILE A 66 -8.53 -9.07 -8.51
C ILE A 66 -9.63 -9.99 -7.99
N TYR A 67 -10.42 -10.58 -8.90
CA TYR A 67 -11.49 -11.49 -8.55
C TYR A 67 -10.98 -12.75 -7.84
N PHE A 68 -9.95 -13.41 -8.37
CA PHE A 68 -9.36 -14.59 -7.74
C PHE A 68 -8.74 -14.28 -6.37
N VAL A 69 -8.01 -13.17 -6.26
CA VAL A 69 -7.47 -12.72 -4.97
C VAL A 69 -8.62 -12.45 -3.98
N GLY A 70 -9.67 -11.75 -4.40
CA GLY A 70 -10.85 -11.50 -3.57
C GLY A 70 -11.52 -12.78 -3.06
N LEU A 71 -11.74 -13.77 -3.94
CA LEU A 71 -12.30 -15.06 -3.56
C LEU A 71 -11.40 -15.82 -2.57
N ALA A 72 -10.08 -15.76 -2.74
CA ALA A 72 -9.14 -16.36 -1.80
C ALA A 72 -9.27 -15.73 -0.40
N PHE A 73 -9.39 -14.40 -0.33
CA PHE A 73 -9.57 -13.66 0.92
C PHE A 73 -10.91 -13.94 1.60
N VAL A 74 -12.00 -14.07 0.83
CA VAL A 74 -13.32 -14.44 1.39
C VAL A 74 -13.26 -15.82 2.05
N ASN A 75 -12.61 -16.80 1.41
CA ASN A 75 -12.42 -18.12 1.99
C ASN A 75 -11.56 -18.07 3.26
N PHE A 76 -10.46 -17.32 3.24
CA PHE A 76 -9.61 -17.12 4.42
C PHE A 76 -10.36 -16.45 5.56
N ALA A 77 -11.16 -15.42 5.27
CA ALA A 77 -12.00 -14.73 6.23
C ALA A 77 -13.03 -15.66 6.87
N ALA A 78 -13.65 -16.56 6.09
CA ALA A 78 -14.58 -17.56 6.62
C ALA A 78 -13.90 -18.52 7.62
N VAL A 79 -12.68 -18.98 7.30
CA VAL A 79 -11.87 -19.82 8.20
C VAL A 79 -11.47 -19.05 9.47
N LYS A 80 -10.97 -17.82 9.33
CA LYS A 80 -10.59 -16.95 10.45
C LYS A 80 -11.78 -16.67 11.36
N LEU A 81 -12.94 -16.30 10.80
CA LEU A 81 -14.15 -16.01 11.55
C LEU A 81 -14.63 -17.21 12.37
N ARG A 82 -14.40 -18.44 11.89
CA ARG A 82 -14.73 -19.65 12.66
C ARG A 82 -13.84 -19.86 13.88
N ARG A 83 -12.58 -19.43 13.81
CA ARG A 83 -11.66 -19.50 14.95
C ARG A 83 -11.92 -18.37 15.94
N THR A 84 -12.21 -17.15 15.47
CA THR A 84 -12.35 -15.96 16.31
C THR A 84 -13.74 -15.83 16.96
N ARG A 85 -14.81 -16.24 16.28
CA ARG A 85 -16.20 -16.10 16.78
C ARG A 85 -16.90 -17.46 16.77
N LYS A 86 -16.58 -18.28 17.78
CA LYS A 86 -17.11 -19.64 17.94
C LYS A 86 -18.57 -19.69 18.36
N GLU A 87 -19.00 -18.71 19.18
CA GLU A 87 -20.36 -18.63 19.75
C GLU A 87 -21.47 -18.25 18.75
N LEU A 88 -21.13 -17.93 17.50
CA LEU A 88 -22.13 -17.58 16.50
C LEU A 88 -22.86 -18.83 16.02
N ASP A 89 -24.20 -18.78 16.05
CA ASP A 89 -25.04 -19.82 15.44
C ASP A 89 -24.82 -19.85 13.92
N ARG A 90 -24.69 -21.06 13.36
CA ARG A 90 -24.31 -21.31 11.96
C ARG A 90 -25.25 -22.33 11.35
N PRO A 91 -26.38 -21.88 10.75
CA PRO A 91 -27.38 -22.79 10.17
C PRO A 91 -26.84 -23.57 8.96
N PHE A 92 -25.79 -23.07 8.31
CA PHE A 92 -25.12 -23.74 7.20
C PHE A 92 -23.63 -23.96 7.48
N LYS A 93 -23.12 -25.13 7.09
CA LYS A 93 -21.71 -25.52 7.21
C LYS A 93 -21.26 -26.10 5.87
N ALA A 94 -20.24 -25.49 5.27
CA ALA A 94 -19.67 -26.00 4.02
C ALA A 94 -19.16 -27.45 4.21
N PRO A 95 -19.30 -28.31 3.19
CA PRO A 95 -18.76 -29.66 3.24
C PRO A 95 -17.23 -29.63 3.38
N PHE A 96 -16.67 -30.59 4.11
CA PHE A 96 -15.22 -30.70 4.36
C PHE A 96 -14.55 -29.44 4.95
N PHE A 97 -15.30 -28.60 5.68
CA PHE A 97 -14.72 -27.45 6.38
C PHE A 97 -13.77 -27.91 7.49
N PRO A 98 -12.55 -27.34 7.63
CA PRO A 98 -12.00 -26.16 6.96
C PRO A 98 -11.15 -26.43 5.72
N PHE A 99 -10.92 -27.71 5.37
CA PHE A 99 -10.01 -28.09 4.29
C PHE A 99 -10.44 -27.55 2.93
N LEU A 100 -11.73 -27.63 2.62
CA LEU A 100 -12.26 -27.17 1.33
C LEU A 100 -12.02 -25.66 1.09
N PRO A 101 -12.40 -24.73 2.01
CA PRO A 101 -12.07 -23.32 1.85
C PRO A 101 -10.56 -23.03 1.73
N ILE A 102 -9.72 -23.77 2.46
CA ILE A 102 -8.26 -23.58 2.42
C ILE A 102 -7.73 -24.01 1.05
N PHE A 103 -8.13 -25.19 0.57
CA PHE A 103 -7.73 -25.70 -0.74
C PHE A 103 -8.17 -24.75 -1.86
N LEU A 104 -9.43 -24.30 -1.86
CA LEU A 104 -9.93 -23.34 -2.84
C LEU A 104 -9.18 -22.00 -2.79
N SER A 105 -8.85 -21.50 -1.60
CA SER A 105 -8.06 -20.28 -1.43
C SER A 105 -6.68 -20.42 -2.08
N ILE A 106 -6.01 -21.55 -1.86
CA ILE A 106 -4.71 -21.85 -2.51
C ILE A 106 -4.87 -21.94 -4.03
N CYS A 107 -5.88 -22.66 -4.52
CA CYS A 107 -6.14 -22.75 -5.97
C CYS A 107 -6.36 -21.38 -6.60
N PHE A 108 -7.18 -20.51 -6.00
CA PHE A 108 -7.43 -19.17 -6.53
C PHE A 108 -6.16 -18.31 -6.54
N LEU A 109 -5.31 -18.38 -5.51
CA LEU A 109 -4.03 -17.67 -5.51
C LEU A 109 -3.07 -18.19 -6.59
N VAL A 110 -3.00 -19.51 -6.75
CA VAL A 110 -2.19 -20.14 -7.81
C VAL A 110 -2.69 -19.70 -9.19
N PHE A 111 -4.01 -19.72 -9.42
CA PHE A 111 -4.59 -19.22 -10.68
C PHE A 111 -4.32 -17.74 -10.90
N ALA A 112 -4.42 -16.89 -9.88
CA ALA A 112 -4.11 -15.47 -9.99
C ALA A 112 -2.66 -15.24 -10.44
N VAL A 113 -1.70 -15.99 -9.87
CA VAL A 113 -0.28 -15.89 -10.23
C VAL A 113 -0.04 -16.43 -11.64
N ILE A 114 -0.59 -17.60 -11.97
CA ILE A 114 -0.45 -18.21 -13.31
C ILE A 114 -0.99 -17.27 -14.38
N LEU A 115 -2.19 -16.72 -14.18
CA LEU A 115 -2.81 -15.79 -15.12
C LEU A 115 -1.93 -14.55 -15.31
N GLY A 116 -1.41 -14.00 -14.22
CA GLY A 116 -0.56 -12.83 -14.25
C GLY A 116 0.82 -13.05 -14.88
N VAL A 117 1.44 -14.20 -14.67
CA VAL A 117 2.78 -14.49 -15.20
C VAL A 117 2.72 -14.93 -16.67
N ILE A 118 1.72 -15.73 -17.04
CA ILE A 118 1.65 -16.34 -18.37
C ILE A 118 0.95 -15.42 -19.38
N ILE A 119 -0.10 -14.71 -18.98
CA ILE A 119 -0.88 -13.90 -19.91
C ILE A 119 -0.31 -12.49 -20.00
N SER A 120 -0.29 -11.79 -18.86
CA SER A 120 0.10 -10.37 -18.85
C SER A 120 0.74 -9.96 -17.52
N ILE A 121 2.06 -9.84 -17.57
CA ILE A 121 2.86 -9.35 -16.44
C ILE A 121 2.42 -7.93 -16.02
N GLU A 122 2.03 -7.09 -16.98
CA GLU A 122 1.52 -5.75 -16.71
C GLU A 122 0.25 -5.78 -15.85
N ALA A 123 -0.66 -6.72 -16.11
CA ALA A 123 -1.92 -6.85 -15.38
C ALA A 123 -1.67 -7.36 -13.95
N LEU A 124 -0.69 -8.26 -13.79
CA LEU A 124 -0.23 -8.74 -12.49
C LEU A 124 0.35 -7.59 -11.66
N ILE A 125 1.23 -6.79 -12.26
CA ILE A 125 1.86 -5.65 -11.59
C ILE A 125 0.78 -4.65 -11.14
N LEU A 126 -0.14 -4.27 -12.03
CA LEU A 126 -1.21 -3.33 -11.68
C LEU A 126 -2.14 -3.90 -10.61
N GLY A 127 -2.51 -5.18 -10.72
CA GLY A 127 -3.33 -5.87 -9.73
C GLY A 127 -2.67 -5.90 -8.35
N LEU A 128 -1.37 -6.19 -8.28
CA LEU A 128 -0.59 -6.14 -7.04
C LEU A 128 -0.51 -4.72 -6.47
N ILE A 129 -0.32 -3.70 -7.31
CA ILE A 129 -0.32 -2.30 -6.89
C ILE A 129 -1.66 -1.94 -6.24
N ILE A 130 -2.79 -2.24 -6.91
CA ILE A 130 -4.14 -1.98 -6.39
C ILE A 130 -4.36 -2.72 -5.06
N PHE A 131 -3.90 -3.97 -4.98
CA PHE A 131 -3.99 -4.78 -3.77
C PHE A 131 -3.19 -4.20 -2.59
N ILE A 132 -1.94 -3.77 -2.83
CA ILE A 132 -1.09 -3.13 -1.82
C ILE A 132 -1.74 -1.81 -1.35
N ILE A 133 -2.26 -1.00 -2.28
CA ILE A 133 -2.99 0.24 -1.95
C ILE A 133 -4.20 -0.07 -1.08
N GLY A 134 -4.99 -1.10 -1.43
CA GLY A 134 -6.15 -1.52 -0.64
C GLY A 134 -5.79 -1.97 0.78
N ILE A 135 -4.72 -2.76 0.94
CA ILE A 135 -4.21 -3.16 2.26
C ILE A 135 -3.71 -1.95 3.04
N ALA A 136 -2.90 -1.08 2.43
CA ALA A 136 -2.38 0.10 3.09
C ALA A 136 -3.53 0.99 3.58
N PHE A 137 -4.55 1.21 2.74
CA PHE A 137 -5.74 1.96 3.10
C PHE A 137 -6.51 1.31 4.26
N HIS A 138 -6.68 -0.01 4.24
CA HIS A 138 -7.32 -0.75 5.33
C HIS A 138 -6.56 -0.62 6.65
N LEU A 139 -5.23 -0.75 6.62
CA LEU A 139 -4.37 -0.59 7.80
C LEU A 139 -4.45 0.83 8.36
N LEU A 140 -4.41 1.85 7.50
CA LEU A 140 -4.54 3.25 7.90
C LEU A 140 -5.91 3.57 8.49
N THR A 141 -6.97 2.93 8.01
CA THR A 141 -8.33 3.15 8.53
C THR A 141 -8.54 2.50 9.89
N ILE A 142 -7.90 1.35 10.13
CA ILE A 142 -7.96 0.67 11.44
C ILE A 142 -7.01 1.30 12.46
N ALA A 143 -5.92 1.94 12.02
CA ALA A 143 -4.93 2.52 12.90
C ALA A 143 -5.51 3.63 13.79
N ASP A 144 -5.38 3.46 15.10
CA ASP A 144 -5.72 4.51 16.07
C ASP A 144 -4.87 5.77 15.83
N LYS A 145 -5.43 6.95 16.13
CA LYS A 145 -4.79 8.26 15.89
C LYS A 145 -3.38 8.37 16.52
N SER A 146 -3.10 7.63 17.59
CA SER A 146 -1.77 7.54 18.23
C SER A 146 -0.80 6.59 17.53
N SER A 147 -1.29 5.59 16.79
CA SER A 147 -0.51 4.54 16.13
C SER A 147 -0.41 4.72 14.62
N ILE A 148 -1.09 5.71 14.03
CA ILE A 148 -1.00 6.04 12.59
C ILE A 148 0.47 6.21 12.16
N ASN A 149 1.28 6.94 12.93
CA ASN A 149 2.69 7.15 12.61
C ASN A 149 3.46 5.82 12.55
N LEU A 150 3.18 4.88 13.45
CA LEU A 150 3.81 3.56 13.47
C LEU A 150 3.39 2.73 12.24
N THR A 151 2.10 2.75 11.88
CA THR A 151 1.61 2.05 10.69
C THR A 151 2.17 2.64 9.40
N LEU A 152 2.25 3.96 9.29
CA LEU A 152 2.91 4.66 8.18
C LEU A 152 4.39 4.29 8.08
N THR A 153 5.08 4.19 9.21
CA THR A 153 6.48 3.78 9.26
C THR A 153 6.65 2.35 8.73
N GLY A 154 5.78 1.42 9.15
CA GLY A 154 5.76 0.04 8.64
C GLY A 154 5.51 -0.05 7.14
N ILE A 155 4.56 0.74 6.62
CA ILE A 155 4.28 0.82 5.18
C ILE A 155 5.50 1.36 4.42
N LYS A 156 6.13 2.43 4.92
CA LYS A 156 7.35 3.00 4.32
C LYS A 156 8.50 2.01 4.34
N PHE A 157 8.69 1.26 5.42
CA PHE A 157 9.71 0.23 5.52
C PHE A 157 9.50 -0.90 4.50
N PHE A 158 8.26 -1.32 4.26
CA PHE A 158 7.96 -2.30 3.22
C PHE A 158 8.35 -1.79 1.83
N PHE A 159 7.95 -0.57 1.46
CA PHE A 159 8.33 0.03 0.18
C PHE A 159 9.84 0.22 0.04
N LEU A 160 10.52 0.54 1.14
CA LEU A 160 11.98 0.65 1.17
C LEU A 160 12.68 -0.69 0.92
N SER A 161 12.15 -1.79 1.48
CA SER A 161 12.67 -3.13 1.20
C SER A 161 12.51 -3.50 -0.27
N VAL A 162 11.38 -3.14 -0.90
CA VAL A 162 11.14 -3.36 -2.33
C VAL A 162 12.10 -2.53 -3.18
N LEU A 163 12.30 -1.26 -2.83
CA LEU A 163 13.26 -0.38 -3.51
C LEU A 163 14.71 -0.90 -3.39
N GLY A 164 15.08 -1.42 -2.21
CA GLY A 164 16.38 -2.06 -1.99
C GLY A 164 16.60 -3.31 -2.86
N MET A 165 15.56 -4.14 -3.02
CA MET A 165 15.60 -5.29 -3.93
C MET A 165 15.78 -4.84 -5.38
N PHE A 166 15.11 -3.76 -5.80
CA PHE A 166 15.24 -3.20 -7.14
C PHE A 166 16.65 -2.64 -7.42
N ILE A 167 17.25 -1.93 -6.44
CA ILE A 167 18.65 -1.49 -6.49
C ILE A 167 19.58 -2.69 -6.66
N TRP A 168 19.39 -3.74 -5.86
CA TRP A 168 20.24 -4.94 -5.92
C TRP A 168 20.16 -5.62 -7.30
N VAL A 169 18.96 -5.70 -7.87
CA VAL A 169 18.74 -6.19 -9.25
C VAL A 169 19.50 -5.31 -10.25
N ILE A 170 19.29 -3.99 -10.25
CA ILE A 170 19.98 -3.06 -11.16
C ILE A 170 21.49 -3.15 -11.01
N ASN A 171 22.01 -3.28 -9.79
CA ASN A 171 23.44 -3.35 -9.54
C ASN A 171 24.08 -4.59 -10.18
N ASN A 172 23.40 -5.74 -10.15
CA ASN A 172 23.89 -6.96 -10.82
C ASN A 172 23.87 -6.86 -12.36
N PHE A 173 23.05 -5.98 -12.93
CA PHE A 173 22.96 -5.78 -14.39
C PHE A 173 23.69 -4.53 -14.89
N SER A 174 24.29 -3.75 -13.99
CA SER A 174 24.81 -2.40 -14.26
C SER A 174 26.21 -2.34 -14.88
N ASP A 175 26.93 -3.46 -14.97
CA ASP A 175 28.37 -3.44 -15.28
C ASP A 175 28.71 -2.94 -16.69
N VAL A 176 27.73 -2.82 -17.59
CA VAL A 176 27.98 -2.53 -19.01
C VAL A 176 27.57 -1.10 -19.43
N ASN A 177 26.67 -0.43 -18.69
CA ASN A 177 26.05 0.83 -19.14
C ASN A 177 26.27 2.02 -18.18
N PRO A 178 26.93 3.13 -18.60
CA PRO A 178 27.26 4.26 -17.72
C PRO A 178 26.02 5.00 -17.20
N ILE A 179 24.93 5.04 -17.98
CA ILE A 179 23.66 5.66 -17.57
C ILE A 179 23.00 4.85 -16.45
N LEU A 180 23.08 3.52 -16.53
CA LEU A 180 22.49 2.62 -15.52
C LEU A 180 23.25 2.70 -14.19
N ILE A 181 24.58 2.87 -14.24
CA ILE A 181 25.42 3.16 -13.06
C ILE A 181 25.03 4.48 -12.40
N LEU A 182 24.77 5.55 -13.18
CA LEU A 182 24.33 6.84 -12.64
C LEU A 182 22.97 6.72 -11.95
N ILE A 183 22.02 6.02 -12.58
CA ILE A 183 20.68 5.77 -12.02
C ILE A 183 20.80 4.98 -10.72
N ASN A 184 21.62 3.92 -10.69
CA ASN A 184 21.84 3.10 -9.51
C ASN A 184 22.39 3.95 -8.34
N ARG A 185 23.34 4.85 -8.60
CA ARG A 185 23.87 5.77 -7.58
C ARG A 185 22.82 6.74 -7.03
N ILE A 186 21.98 7.30 -7.90
CA ILE A 186 20.87 8.17 -7.50
C ILE A 186 19.88 7.37 -6.63
N LEU A 187 19.54 6.15 -7.05
CA LEU A 187 18.59 5.28 -6.36
C LEU A 187 19.11 4.88 -4.97
N ILE A 188 20.40 4.52 -4.85
CA ILE A 188 21.07 4.28 -3.56
C ILE A 188 21.02 5.52 -2.66
N GLY A 189 21.28 6.70 -3.19
CA GLY A 189 21.19 7.95 -2.44
C GLY A 189 19.79 8.22 -1.89
N VAL A 190 18.75 8.01 -2.71
CA VAL A 190 17.35 8.12 -2.28
C VAL A 190 16.98 7.06 -1.25
N CYS A 191 17.47 5.82 -1.40
CA CYS A 191 17.28 4.74 -0.44
C CYS A 191 17.90 5.07 0.93
N ALA A 192 19.16 5.51 0.95
CA ALA A 192 19.84 5.90 2.18
C ALA A 192 19.11 7.05 2.90
N PHE A 193 18.64 8.04 2.13
CA PHE A 193 17.87 9.14 2.68
C PHE A 193 16.52 8.68 3.27
N THR A 194 15.79 7.83 2.55
CA THR A 194 14.49 7.31 3.00
C THR A 194 14.62 6.46 4.26
N ILE A 195 15.68 5.63 4.40
CA ILE A 195 16.02 4.94 5.66
C ILE A 195 16.10 5.93 6.83
N GLY A 196 16.84 7.03 6.65
CA GLY A 196 16.97 8.06 7.70
C GLY A 196 15.62 8.64 8.12
N THR A 197 14.72 8.89 7.17
CA THR A 197 13.38 9.40 7.48
C THR A 197 12.46 8.37 8.15
N VAL A 198 12.57 7.08 7.80
CA VAL A 198 11.81 5.99 8.45
C VAL A 198 12.19 5.89 9.93
N VAL A 199 13.48 6.06 10.27
CA VAL A 199 13.94 6.07 11.66
C VAL A 199 13.35 7.27 12.43
N LEU A 200 13.28 8.44 11.81
CA LEU A 200 12.66 9.64 12.41
C LEU A 200 11.14 9.53 12.57
N ASP A 201 10.47 8.74 11.72
CA ASP A 201 9.03 8.46 11.86
C ASP A 201 8.76 7.42 12.98
N LEU A 202 9.69 6.50 13.22
CA LEU A 202 9.64 5.46 14.28
C LEU A 202 9.78 6.07 15.68
N MET A 203 10.60 7.12 15.82
CA MET A 203 10.72 7.93 17.02
C MET A 203 10.33 9.38 16.71
N PRO A 204 9.04 9.75 16.87
CA PRO A 204 8.59 11.11 16.62
C PRO A 204 9.51 12.12 17.30
N LEU A 205 9.92 13.18 16.59
CA LEU A 205 10.75 14.24 17.17
C LEU A 205 10.18 14.82 18.47
N ARG A 206 8.85 14.68 18.67
CA ARG A 206 8.15 14.99 19.92
C ARG A 206 8.59 14.10 21.09
N GLU A 207 8.62 12.77 20.94
CA GLU A 207 9.13 11.85 21.97
C GLU A 207 10.61 12.13 22.26
N LEU A 208 11.40 12.38 21.22
CA LEU A 208 12.82 12.68 21.33
C LEU A 208 13.05 13.99 22.10
N ALA A 209 12.30 15.04 21.78
CA ALA A 209 12.30 16.29 22.52
C ALA A 209 11.82 16.10 23.97
N TYR A 210 10.82 15.25 24.21
CA TYR A 210 10.35 14.92 25.56
C TYR A 210 11.41 14.19 26.38
N TYR A 211 12.10 13.21 25.80
CA TYR A 211 13.20 12.49 26.45
C TYR A 211 14.31 13.46 26.87
N TYR A 212 14.72 14.37 25.98
CA TYR A 212 15.74 15.37 26.30
C TYR A 212 15.28 16.39 27.35
N VAL A 213 14.04 16.88 27.28
CA VAL A 213 13.50 17.79 28.29
C VAL A 213 13.39 17.11 29.66
N LYS A 214 12.92 15.85 29.71
CA LYS A 214 12.86 15.05 30.94
C LYS A 214 14.24 14.82 31.57
N LYS A 215 15.29 14.67 30.73
CA LYS A 215 16.67 14.52 31.19
C LYS A 215 17.27 15.82 31.74
N MET A 216 16.92 16.97 31.14
CA MET A 216 17.50 18.28 31.46
C MET A 216 16.74 19.04 32.56
N ASP A 217 15.42 18.90 32.64
CA ASP A 217 14.56 19.80 33.41
C ASP A 217 13.40 19.01 34.06
N LYS A 218 13.69 18.29 35.17
CA LYS A 218 12.72 17.43 35.87
C LYS A 218 11.52 18.18 36.45
N GLY A 219 11.59 19.51 36.61
CA GLY A 219 10.54 20.35 37.19
C GLY A 219 9.41 20.77 36.25
N LYS A 220 9.49 20.44 34.94
CA LYS A 220 8.49 20.85 33.92
C LYS A 220 7.51 19.74 33.49
N VAL A 221 7.33 18.70 34.31
CA VAL A 221 6.34 17.65 34.03
C VAL A 221 4.95 18.23 34.34
N ALA A 222 4.25 18.66 33.30
CA ALA A 222 3.05 19.48 33.47
C ALA A 222 1.90 18.71 34.11
N ILE A 223 1.64 17.44 33.73
CA ILE A 223 0.57 16.62 34.31
C ILE A 223 0.91 15.12 34.18
N ASN A 224 0.81 14.37 35.28
CA ASN A 224 0.96 12.91 35.30
C ASN A 224 -0.43 12.27 35.18
N ILE A 225 -0.74 11.57 34.09
CA ILE A 225 -2.01 10.86 33.88
C ILE A 225 -1.73 9.36 33.77
N GLY A 226 -1.85 8.65 34.89
CA GLY A 226 -1.47 7.23 34.96
C GLY A 226 0.01 7.02 34.61
N ASN A 227 0.30 6.16 33.63
CA ASN A 227 1.67 5.91 33.15
C ASN A 227 2.16 6.94 32.11
N ALA A 228 1.31 7.87 31.66
CA ALA A 228 1.63 8.86 30.64
C ALA A 228 1.92 10.24 31.25
N GLN A 229 3.08 10.81 30.93
CA GLN A 229 3.50 12.15 31.35
C GLN A 229 3.30 13.14 30.21
N ILE A 230 2.41 14.10 30.36
CA ILE A 230 2.24 15.18 29.39
C ILE A 230 3.16 16.33 29.82
N ILE A 231 4.19 16.58 29.02
CA ILE A 231 5.08 17.74 29.20
C ILE A 231 4.58 18.83 28.23
N ASP A 232 4.38 20.05 28.70
CA ASP A 232 4.07 21.18 27.81
C ASP A 232 5.40 21.70 27.21
N LEU A 233 5.57 21.51 25.90
CA LEU A 233 6.79 21.91 25.18
C LEU A 233 6.88 23.44 24.97
N GLY A 234 5.86 24.22 25.30
CA GLY A 234 5.81 25.63 24.98
C GLY A 234 5.64 25.89 23.47
N LYS A 235 4.91 26.95 23.13
CA LYS A 235 4.49 27.23 21.73
C LYS A 235 5.66 27.31 20.73
N LYS A 236 6.83 27.84 21.12
CA LYS A 236 7.99 27.96 20.22
C LYS A 236 8.58 26.59 19.84
N ARG A 237 8.85 25.70 20.80
CA ARG A 237 9.46 24.39 20.51
C ARG A 237 8.51 23.47 19.76
N SER A 238 7.21 23.50 20.11
CA SER A 238 6.21 22.75 19.35
C SER A 238 6.11 23.21 17.89
N LYS A 239 6.22 24.52 17.61
CA LYS A 239 6.25 25.04 16.23
C LYS A 239 7.48 24.55 15.46
N ILE A 240 8.65 24.52 16.10
CA ILE A 240 9.88 24.01 15.47
C ILE A 240 9.75 22.54 15.10
N ILE A 241 9.23 21.70 15.99
CA ILE A 241 8.99 20.28 15.70
C ILE A 241 8.04 20.11 14.52
N HIS A 242 6.97 20.90 14.45
CA HIS A 242 6.04 20.88 13.33
C HIS A 242 6.71 21.30 12.01
N LEU A 243 7.52 22.35 12.02
CA LEU A 243 8.26 22.82 10.85
C LEU A 243 9.25 21.75 10.35
N ILE A 244 9.98 21.10 11.24
CA ILE A 244 10.93 20.03 10.87
C ILE A 244 10.18 18.84 10.24
N ASN A 245 9.06 18.41 10.83
CA ASN A 245 8.25 17.33 10.27
C ASN A 245 7.69 17.70 8.88
N LEU A 246 7.30 18.96 8.67
CA LEU A 246 6.84 19.45 7.36
C LEU A 246 7.96 19.37 6.32
N VAL A 247 9.18 19.79 6.68
CA VAL A 247 10.35 19.69 5.80
C VAL A 247 10.66 18.23 5.45
N ILE A 248 10.65 17.33 6.44
CA ILE A 248 10.84 15.89 6.20
C ILE A 248 9.79 15.36 5.22
N ALA A 249 8.51 15.71 5.41
CA ALA A 249 7.43 15.30 4.53
C ALA A 249 7.59 15.81 3.08
N ILE A 250 8.03 17.07 2.91
CA ILE A 250 8.31 17.64 1.58
C ILE A 250 9.44 16.86 0.89
N ILE A 251 10.53 16.57 1.62
CA ILE A 251 11.66 15.83 1.02
C ILE A 251 11.23 14.39 0.66
N GLN A 252 10.41 13.74 1.48
CA GLN A 252 9.85 12.42 1.16
C GLN A 252 8.98 12.45 -0.11
N PHE A 253 8.18 13.50 -0.31
CA PHE A 253 7.36 13.64 -1.52
C PHE A 253 8.24 13.84 -2.77
N ILE A 254 9.30 14.65 -2.66
CA ILE A 254 10.28 14.84 -3.74
C ILE A 254 10.99 13.52 -4.08
N ALA A 255 11.43 12.77 -3.06
CA ALA A 255 12.05 11.46 -3.25
C ALA A 255 11.14 10.46 -3.99
N CYS A 256 9.85 10.43 -3.62
CA CYS A 256 8.86 9.61 -4.33
C CYS A 256 8.71 10.01 -5.80
N GLY A 257 8.70 11.32 -6.10
CA GLY A 257 8.64 11.83 -7.47
C GLY A 257 9.87 11.44 -8.30
N ILE A 258 11.07 11.49 -7.70
CA ILE A 258 12.31 11.06 -8.35
C ILE A 258 12.28 9.56 -8.66
N ILE A 259 11.87 8.73 -7.71
CA ILE A 259 11.72 7.28 -7.93
C ILE A 259 10.73 7.00 -9.05
N PHE A 260 9.57 7.67 -9.05
CA PHE A 260 8.56 7.50 -10.09
C PHE A 260 9.08 7.86 -11.48
N SER A 261 9.79 8.98 -11.62
CA SER A 261 10.41 9.38 -12.89
C SER A 261 11.46 8.36 -13.35
N ILE A 262 12.30 7.85 -12.45
CA ILE A 262 13.31 6.83 -12.79
C ILE A 262 12.64 5.54 -13.29
N VAL A 263 11.62 5.05 -12.57
CA VAL A 263 10.86 3.87 -12.96
C VAL A 263 10.19 4.09 -14.32
N TYR A 264 9.57 5.26 -14.54
CA TYR A 264 8.97 5.62 -15.81
C TYR A 264 10.00 5.61 -16.97
N PHE A 265 11.18 6.17 -16.78
CA PHE A 265 12.25 6.15 -17.79
C PHE A 265 12.73 4.74 -18.11
N LEU A 266 12.76 3.85 -17.10
CA LEU A 266 13.17 2.45 -17.27
C LEU A 266 12.12 1.64 -18.04
N PHE A 267 10.82 1.89 -17.82
CA PHE A 267 9.73 1.21 -18.53
C PHE A 267 9.55 1.65 -19.99
N ASN A 268 9.87 2.89 -20.35
CA ASN A 268 9.67 3.41 -21.71
C ASN A 268 10.83 3.09 -22.68
N ASN A 269 11.73 2.16 -22.33
CA ASN A 269 12.88 1.76 -23.16
C ASN A 269 13.79 2.90 -23.65
N LEU A 270 13.71 4.09 -23.03
CA LEU A 270 14.67 5.18 -23.25
C LEU A 270 16.07 4.83 -22.71
N LEU A 271 16.14 3.74 -21.92
CA LEU A 271 17.34 3.15 -21.33
C LEU A 271 17.39 1.67 -21.74
N SER A 272 17.99 1.37 -22.89
CA SER A 272 18.17 -0.04 -23.29
C SER A 272 19.10 -0.75 -22.32
N ILE A 273 18.58 -1.78 -21.64
CA ILE A 273 19.41 -2.81 -21.00
C ILE A 273 19.94 -3.67 -22.15
N GLN A 274 20.96 -3.16 -22.84
CA GLN A 274 21.63 -3.92 -23.88
C GLN A 274 22.48 -4.99 -23.16
N ASP A 275 22.11 -6.24 -23.45
CA ASP A 275 22.74 -7.51 -23.09
C ASP A 275 22.68 -7.95 -21.61
N ILE A 276 21.74 -8.85 -21.33
CA ILE A 276 21.65 -9.63 -20.10
C ILE A 276 22.76 -10.70 -20.14
N ILE A 277 23.94 -10.40 -19.61
CA ILE A 277 24.95 -11.44 -19.30
C ILE A 277 24.73 -11.87 -17.86
N LEU A 278 24.04 -12.98 -17.69
CA LEU A 278 23.79 -13.60 -16.39
C LEU A 278 25.04 -14.39 -15.97
N ILE A 279 26.01 -13.76 -15.31
CA ILE A 279 27.21 -14.44 -14.79
C ILE A 279 26.82 -15.22 -13.52
N ILE A 280 26.31 -16.45 -13.69
CA ILE A 280 26.22 -17.42 -12.59
C ILE A 280 27.56 -18.16 -12.54
N GLY A 281 28.44 -17.73 -11.62
CA GLY A 281 29.65 -18.47 -11.23
C GLY A 281 30.96 -17.89 -11.78
N PRO A 282 32.10 -18.22 -11.15
CA PRO A 282 33.40 -17.75 -11.59
C PRO A 282 33.71 -18.44 -12.93
N SER A 283 33.88 -17.65 -13.99
CA SER A 283 34.39 -18.10 -15.27
C SER A 283 35.83 -18.58 -15.08
N VAL A 284 36.02 -19.89 -14.91
CA VAL A 284 37.33 -20.52 -15.06
C VAL A 284 37.63 -20.54 -16.55
N THR A 285 38.58 -19.70 -16.95
CA THR A 285 39.20 -19.70 -18.28
C THR A 285 40.10 -20.93 -18.43
N TYR A 286 39.87 -21.74 -19.45
CA TYR A 286 40.89 -22.56 -20.10
C TYR A 286 40.93 -22.18 -21.59
#